data_AF-A0A843I5W3-F1
#
_entry.id   AF-A0A843I5W3-F1
#
_cell.length_a   1.000
_cell.length_b   1.000
_cell.length_c   1.000
_cell.angle_alpha   90.00
_cell.angle_beta   90.00
_cell.angle_gamma   90.00
#
_symmetry.space_group_name_H-M   'P 1'
#
loop_
_entity.id
_entity.type
_entity.pdbx_description
1 polymer ?
#
loop_
_entity_poly.entity_id
_entity_poly.type
_entity_poly.pdbx_seq_one_letter_code
_entity_poly.pdbx_strand_id
1 'polypeptide(L)'
;FRIRDATGTIDCAAYEPTKGFRQIIRKLSKDDIVEVFGGVREQPLTINLEKIRVIQLASLIRKVENPLCPTCGKHMKSKGTNQGFKCRKCKTSSTEPVLEHTQRSLTPGMYEVPICARRHLSKPLKRMGIPSVVTTTGTGDIP
;
A
#
# COMPACT_ATOMS: atom_id res chain seq x y z
N PHE A 1 6.53 7.35 6.66
CA PHE A 1 5.76 6.20 7.17
C PHE A 1 6.62 5.47 8.20
N ARG A 2 6.06 4.58 9.02
CA ARG A 2 6.82 3.84 10.03
C ARG A 2 6.86 2.37 9.65
N ILE A 3 8.00 1.74 9.87
CA ILE A 3 8.16 0.29 9.74
C ILE A 3 8.50 -0.31 11.10
N ARG A 4 8.26 -1.61 11.24
CA ARG A 4 8.59 -2.39 12.43
C ARG A 4 9.30 -3.66 12.01
N ASP A 5 10.31 -4.04 12.77
CA ASP A 5 10.90 -5.37 12.73
C ASP A 5 11.00 -5.95 14.16
N ALA A 6 11.79 -7.00 14.34
CA ALA A 6 12.01 -7.63 15.64
C ALA A 6 12.75 -6.72 16.65
N THR A 7 13.47 -5.71 16.17
CA THR A 7 14.31 -4.82 17.00
C THR A 7 13.61 -3.54 17.43
N GLY A 8 12.56 -3.12 16.71
CA GLY A 8 11.77 -1.97 17.10
C GLY A 8 11.03 -1.33 15.94
N THR A 9 10.79 -0.02 16.06
CA THR A 9 10.11 0.77 15.03
C THR A 9 10.94 1.97 14.64
N ILE A 10 11.01 2.27 13.36
CA ILE A 10 11.75 3.42 12.84
C ILE A 10 10.93 4.17 11.79
N ASP A 11 11.07 5.49 11.77
CA ASP A 11 10.44 6.34 10.77
C ASP A 11 11.24 6.31 9.46
N CYS A 12 10.52 6.33 8.34
CA CYS A 12 11.06 6.34 6.99
C CYS A 12 10.49 7.54 6.22
N ALA A 13 11.37 8.28 5.55
CA ALA A 13 11.02 9.50 4.83
C ALA A 13 11.49 9.46 3.37
N ALA A 14 10.60 9.90 2.47
CA ALA A 14 10.92 10.24 1.09
C ALA A 14 10.69 11.75 0.89
N TYR A 15 11.76 12.53 0.88
CA TYR A 15 11.68 13.99 0.79
C TYR A 15 11.32 14.48 -0.62
N GLU A 16 10.96 15.76 -0.72
CA GLU A 16 10.63 16.44 -1.98
C GLU A 16 11.59 16.10 -3.14
N PRO A 17 12.93 16.11 -2.95
CA PRO A 17 13.88 15.88 -4.04
C PRO A 17 13.75 14.51 -4.72
N THR A 18 13.12 13.52 -4.06
CA THR A 18 12.93 12.17 -4.63
C THR A 18 11.81 12.10 -5.69
N LYS A 19 11.10 13.20 -5.96
CA LYS A 19 10.10 13.37 -7.04
C LYS A 19 9.12 12.18 -7.15
N GLY A 20 9.06 11.51 -8.30
CA GLY A 20 8.12 10.42 -8.60
C GLY A 20 8.20 9.25 -7.62
N PHE A 21 9.34 9.05 -6.95
CA PHE A 21 9.49 8.02 -5.90
C PHE A 21 8.46 8.19 -4.78
N ARG A 22 8.09 9.43 -4.45
CA ARG A 22 7.04 9.71 -3.45
C ARG A 22 5.69 9.10 -3.82
N GLN A 23 5.39 8.95 -5.11
CA GLN A 23 4.14 8.32 -5.55
C GLN A 23 4.10 6.83 -5.25
N ILE A 24 5.24 6.14 -5.33
CA ILE A 24 5.35 4.74 -4.90
C ILE A 24 5.13 4.63 -3.40
N ILE A 25 5.81 5.48 -2.63
CA ILE A 25 5.70 5.48 -1.17
C ILE A 25 4.28 5.76 -0.69
N ARG A 26 3.53 6.64 -1.36
CA ARG A 26 2.12 6.92 -1.04
C ARG A 26 1.17 5.75 -1.30
N LYS A 27 1.55 4.78 -2.14
CA LYS A 27 0.72 3.59 -2.42
C LYS A 27 0.89 2.48 -1.39
N LEU A 28 1.85 2.60 -0.48
CA LEU A 28 2.00 1.66 0.64
C LEU A 28 0.79 1.72 1.56
N SER A 29 0.51 0.60 2.22
CA SER A 29 -0.56 0.44 3.18
C SER A 29 -0.05 -0.27 4.42
N LYS A 30 -0.83 -0.20 5.49
CA LYS A 30 -0.53 -0.93 6.72
C LYS A 30 -0.39 -2.42 6.39
N ASP A 31 0.54 -3.06 7.08
CA ASP A 31 0.84 -4.50 6.97
C ASP A 31 1.53 -4.93 5.66
N ASP A 32 1.94 -3.97 4.81
CA ASP A 32 2.88 -4.25 3.71
C ASP A 32 4.24 -4.69 4.26
N ILE A 33 4.80 -5.73 3.65
CA ILE A 33 6.15 -6.21 3.96
C ILE A 33 7.12 -5.56 2.98
N VAL A 34 8.03 -4.75 3.51
CA VAL A 34 9.00 -3.98 2.73
C VAL A 34 10.40 -4.09 3.33
N GLU A 35 11.39 -3.89 2.48
CA GLU A 35 12.79 -3.69 2.87
C GLU A 35 13.21 -2.31 2.38
N VAL A 36 13.80 -1.49 3.25
CA VAL A 36 14.14 -0.09 2.96
C VAL A 36 15.65 0.10 2.95
N PHE A 37 16.12 0.99 2.09
CA PHE A 37 17.54 1.33 1.97
C PHE A 37 17.70 2.84 2.02
N GLY A 38 18.63 3.32 2.83
CA GLY A 38 18.86 4.75 2.98
C GLY A 38 19.85 5.10 4.09
N GLY A 39 20.20 6.37 4.16
CA GLY A 39 20.96 6.92 5.28
C GLY A 39 20.09 7.14 6.51
N VAL A 40 20.62 6.88 7.71
CA VAL A 40 19.95 7.15 8.97
C VAL A 40 20.28 8.57 9.43
N ARG A 41 19.26 9.35 9.75
CA ARG A 41 19.37 10.61 10.49
C ARG A 41 19.05 10.32 11.95
N GLU A 42 19.86 10.80 12.89
CA GLU A 42 19.70 10.48 14.32
C GLU A 42 18.55 11.24 14.99
N GLN A 43 18.30 12.50 14.61
CA GLN A 43 17.32 13.36 15.27
C GLN A 43 16.45 14.15 14.28
N PRO A 44 15.16 13.80 14.12
CA PRO A 44 14.52 12.59 14.63
C PRO A 44 15.07 11.33 13.95
N LEU A 45 15.08 10.20 14.66
CA LEU A 45 15.58 8.92 14.15
C LEU A 45 14.77 8.47 12.94
N THR A 46 15.35 8.65 11.74
CA THR A 46 14.63 8.48 10.47
C THR A 46 15.54 7.92 9.39
N ILE A 47 15.03 6.96 8.61
CA ILE A 47 15.68 6.49 7.38
C ILE A 47 15.28 7.39 6.21
N ASN A 48 16.26 8.03 5.59
CA ASN A 48 16.10 8.81 4.38
C ASN A 48 16.16 7.87 3.17
N LEU A 49 15.01 7.57 2.56
CA LEU A 49 14.88 6.53 1.55
C LEU A 49 15.64 6.86 0.27
N GLU A 50 16.47 5.90 -0.16
CA GLU A 50 17.16 5.87 -1.44
C GLU A 50 16.57 4.77 -2.35
N LYS A 51 16.19 3.64 -1.76
CA LYS A 51 15.48 2.55 -2.43
C LYS A 51 14.50 1.86 -1.48
N ILE A 52 13.57 1.13 -2.06
CA ILE A 52 12.66 0.26 -1.33
C ILE A 52 12.38 -1.00 -2.15
N ARG A 53 12.36 -2.14 -1.48
CA ARG A 53 11.81 -3.39 -1.99
C ARG A 53 10.44 -3.60 -1.39
N VAL A 54 9.44 -3.78 -2.24
CA VAL A 54 8.13 -4.27 -1.82
C VAL A 54 8.18 -5.79 -1.93
N ILE A 55 8.14 -6.48 -0.79
CA ILE A 55 8.21 -7.95 -0.71
C ILE A 55 6.81 -8.53 -0.86
N GLN A 56 5.86 -8.03 -0.06
CA GLN A 56 4.48 -8.50 -0.07
C GLN A 56 3.51 -7.34 0.19
N LEU A 57 2.41 -7.34 -0.55
CA LEU A 57 1.33 -6.37 -0.37
C LEU A 57 0.27 -6.95 0.56
N ALA A 58 -0.16 -6.15 1.53
CA ALA A 58 -1.32 -6.46 2.35
C ALA A 58 -2.59 -6.50 1.48
N SER A 59 -3.46 -7.46 1.80
CA SER A 59 -4.81 -7.53 1.23
C SER A 59 -5.67 -6.42 1.79
N LEU A 60 -6.10 -5.50 0.94
CA LEU A 60 -7.02 -4.42 1.30
C LEU A 60 -8.45 -4.87 1.01
N ILE A 61 -9.18 -5.19 2.07
CA ILE A 61 -10.59 -5.59 1.98
C ILE A 61 -11.45 -4.42 2.48
N ARG A 62 -12.36 -3.93 1.64
CA ARG A 62 -13.30 -2.87 2.00
C ARG A 62 -14.71 -3.44 2.06
N LYS A 63 -15.47 -3.04 3.08
CA LYS A 63 -16.92 -3.20 3.05
C LYS A 63 -17.50 -2.25 2.00
N VAL A 64 -18.18 -2.81 1.00
CA VAL A 64 -18.81 -2.03 -0.07
C VAL A 64 -20.26 -1.73 0.28
N GLU A 65 -20.98 -2.76 0.74
CA GLU A 65 -22.41 -2.65 0.99
C GLU A 65 -22.89 -3.62 2.07
N ASN A 66 -24.15 -3.43 2.49
CA ASN A 66 -24.84 -4.40 3.34
C ASN A 66 -25.34 -5.57 2.48
N PRO A 67 -25.39 -6.79 3.03
CA PRO A 67 -25.82 -7.97 2.28
C PRO A 67 -27.27 -7.84 1.82
N LEU A 68 -27.56 -8.47 0.68
CA LEU A 68 -28.91 -8.59 0.16
C LEU A 68 -29.68 -9.65 0.96
N CYS A 69 -30.98 -9.41 1.16
CA CYS A 69 -31.87 -10.41 1.75
C CYS A 69 -32.09 -11.56 0.75
N PRO A 70 -31.81 -12.83 1.11
CA PRO A 70 -31.97 -13.96 0.18
C PRO A 70 -33.42 -14.20 -0.23
N THR A 71 -34.38 -13.69 0.53
CA THR A 71 -35.82 -13.89 0.28
C THR A 71 -36.46 -12.78 -0.57
N CYS A 72 -36.05 -11.51 -0.38
CA CYS A 72 -36.70 -10.37 -1.07
C CYS A 72 -35.75 -9.46 -1.84
N GLY A 73 -34.46 -9.77 -1.89
CA GLY A 73 -33.46 -9.03 -2.66
C GLY A 73 -33.16 -7.61 -2.17
N LYS A 74 -33.75 -7.15 -1.06
CA LYS A 74 -33.47 -5.82 -0.50
C LYS A 74 -32.22 -5.83 0.37
N HIS A 75 -31.42 -4.75 0.33
CA HIS A 75 -30.30 -4.58 1.27
C HIS A 75 -30.78 -4.63 2.72
N MET A 76 -30.12 -5.47 3.51
CA MET A 76 -30.35 -5.56 4.93
C MET A 76 -29.86 -4.29 5.65
N LYS A 77 -30.39 -4.04 6.85
CA LYS A 77 -29.94 -2.94 7.72
C LYS A 77 -29.01 -3.48 8.81
N SER A 78 -28.02 -2.68 9.21
CA SER A 78 -27.15 -3.02 10.34
C SER A 78 -27.95 -3.18 11.63
N LYS A 79 -27.59 -4.17 12.44
CA LYS A 79 -28.13 -4.38 13.80
C LYS A 79 -27.33 -3.63 14.87
N GLY A 80 -26.19 -3.03 14.51
CA GLY A 80 -25.23 -2.44 15.44
C GLY A 80 -23.82 -2.98 15.20
N THR A 81 -22.81 -2.36 15.81
CA THR A 81 -21.41 -2.78 15.71
C THR A 81 -21.28 -4.26 16.10
N ASN A 82 -20.68 -5.08 15.23
CA ASN A 82 -20.47 -6.53 15.42
C ASN A 82 -21.74 -7.37 15.64
N GLN A 83 -22.94 -6.85 15.33
CA GLN A 83 -24.21 -7.59 15.51
C GLN A 83 -24.81 -8.12 14.19
N GLY A 84 -24.14 -7.89 13.07
CA GLY A 84 -24.57 -8.29 11.72
C GLY A 84 -25.68 -7.41 11.14
N PHE A 85 -26.50 -8.01 10.28
CA PHE A 85 -27.50 -7.35 9.45
C PHE A 85 -28.85 -8.06 9.54
N LYS A 86 -29.95 -7.32 9.40
CA LYS A 86 -31.32 -7.85 9.41
C LYS A 86 -32.17 -7.26 8.30
N CYS A 87 -32.96 -8.10 7.65
CA CYS A 87 -34.04 -7.66 6.77
C CYS A 87 -35.26 -7.26 7.62
N ARG A 88 -35.72 -6.00 7.50
CA ARG A 88 -36.91 -5.54 8.25
C ARG A 88 -38.20 -6.23 7.83
N LYS A 89 -38.32 -6.60 6.54
CA LYS A 89 -39.49 -7.24 5.92
C LYS A 89 -39.53 -8.74 6.23
N CYS A 90 -38.50 -9.49 5.83
CA CYS A 90 -38.46 -10.95 5.93
C CYS A 90 -37.92 -11.47 7.26
N LYS A 91 -37.41 -10.58 8.14
CA LYS A 91 -36.79 -10.90 9.45
C LYS A 91 -35.55 -11.80 9.41
N THR A 92 -35.10 -12.23 8.22
CA THR A 92 -33.83 -12.91 7.99
C THR A 92 -32.63 -12.05 8.44
N SER A 93 -31.53 -12.71 8.81
CA SER A 93 -30.30 -12.06 9.28
C SER A 93 -29.08 -12.60 8.54
N SER A 94 -28.04 -11.77 8.46
CA SER A 94 -26.72 -12.13 7.94
C SER A 94 -25.66 -11.60 8.89
N THR A 95 -24.54 -12.31 9.08
CA THR A 95 -23.43 -11.85 9.91
C THR A 95 -22.44 -11.02 9.09
N GLU A 96 -22.19 -11.43 7.85
CA GLU A 96 -21.14 -10.85 7.02
C GLU A 96 -21.65 -9.72 6.12
N PRO A 97 -20.87 -8.63 5.97
CA PRO A 97 -21.09 -7.64 4.93
C PRO A 97 -20.66 -8.15 3.55
N VAL A 98 -21.01 -7.40 2.51
CA VAL A 98 -20.38 -7.59 1.19
C VAL A 98 -19.02 -6.91 1.20
N LEU A 99 -17.98 -7.70 0.98
CA LEU A 99 -16.57 -7.29 1.00
C LEU A 99 -16.01 -7.32 -0.42
N GLU A 100 -15.15 -6.36 -0.75
CA GLU A 100 -14.44 -6.31 -2.03
C GLU A 100 -12.94 -6.14 -1.78
N HIS A 101 -12.16 -6.92 -2.53
CA HIS A 101 -10.71 -6.77 -2.59
C HIS A 101 -10.38 -5.53 -3.42
N THR A 102 -9.77 -4.54 -2.78
CA THR A 102 -9.31 -3.35 -3.48
C THR A 102 -8.06 -3.67 -4.29
N GLN A 103 -8.16 -3.57 -5.62
CA GLN A 103 -7.01 -3.73 -6.48
C GLN A 103 -5.99 -2.60 -6.23
N ARG A 104 -4.72 -2.98 -6.07
CA ARG A 104 -3.64 -2.05 -5.78
C ARG A 104 -2.81 -1.79 -7.03
N SER A 105 -2.47 -0.52 -7.26
CA SER A 105 -1.60 -0.10 -8.37
C SER A 105 -0.11 -0.14 -8.03
N LEU A 106 0.25 -0.75 -6.90
CA LEU A 106 1.61 -1.03 -6.49
C LEU A 106 1.85 -2.52 -6.72
N THR A 107 3.03 -2.88 -7.21
CA THR A 107 3.42 -4.27 -7.43
C THR A 107 4.66 -4.62 -6.58
N PRO A 108 4.82 -5.87 -6.14
CA PRO A 108 6.06 -6.33 -5.51
C PRO A 108 7.26 -6.11 -6.43
N GLY A 109 8.41 -5.74 -5.86
CA GLY A 109 9.64 -5.48 -6.60
C GLY A 109 10.47 -4.33 -6.05
N MET A 110 11.55 -3.99 -6.77
CA MET A 110 12.49 -2.93 -6.39
C MET A 110 12.12 -1.60 -7.03
N TYR A 111 12.17 -0.54 -6.22
CA TYR A 111 11.99 0.85 -6.63
C TYR A 111 13.16 1.69 -6.10
N GLU A 112 13.68 2.61 -6.92
CA GLU A 112 14.74 3.53 -6.54
C GLU A 112 14.37 4.98 -6.84
N VAL A 113 15.06 5.91 -6.17
CA VAL A 113 14.94 7.35 -6.46
C VAL A 113 15.44 7.66 -7.89
N PRO A 114 14.90 8.72 -8.54
CA PRO A 114 15.38 9.15 -9.85
C PRO A 114 16.86 9.54 -9.82
N ILE A 115 17.51 9.54 -11.01
CA ILE A 115 18.95 9.85 -11.16
C ILE A 115 19.33 11.16 -10.45
N CYS A 116 18.51 12.20 -10.59
CA CYS A 116 18.73 13.51 -9.98
C CYS A 116 18.77 13.51 -8.44
N ALA A 117 18.26 12.45 -7.79
CA ALA A 117 18.18 12.31 -6.35
C ALA A 117 19.04 11.16 -5.80
N ARG A 118 19.82 10.50 -6.67
CA ARG A 118 20.75 9.45 -6.23
C ARG A 118 21.91 10.09 -5.46
N ARG A 119 22.30 9.45 -4.37
CA ARG A 119 23.52 9.82 -3.66
C ARG A 119 24.72 9.12 -4.28
N HIS A 120 25.90 9.67 -4.07
CA HIS A 120 27.15 9.18 -4.65
C HIS A 120 27.42 7.69 -4.37
N LEU A 121 27.05 7.21 -3.19
CA LEU A 121 27.27 5.81 -2.76
C LEU A 121 26.11 4.87 -3.12
N SER A 122 24.99 5.38 -3.63
CA SER A 122 23.81 4.55 -3.91
C SER A 122 24.03 3.71 -5.17
N LYS A 123 24.30 2.41 -5.03
CA LYS A 123 24.44 1.48 -6.18
C LYS A 123 23.13 1.39 -6.98
N PRO A 124 23.06 1.78 -8.27
CA PRO A 124 21.81 1.75 -9.03
C PRO A 124 21.28 0.33 -9.27
N LEU A 125 19.96 0.16 -9.37
CA LEU A 125 19.32 -1.14 -9.64
C LEU A 125 19.85 -1.82 -10.91
N LYS A 126 20.09 -1.04 -11.97
CA LYS A 126 20.67 -1.55 -13.24
C LYS A 126 22.02 -2.26 -13.04
N ARG A 127 22.81 -1.89 -12.02
CA ARG A 127 24.09 -2.53 -11.69
C ARG A 127 23.95 -3.73 -10.73
N MET A 128 22.74 -4.02 -10.25
CA MET A 128 22.44 -5.18 -9.40
C MET A 128 21.93 -6.37 -10.21
N GLY A 129 21.69 -6.22 -11.53
CA GLY A 129 21.04 -7.25 -12.34
C GLY A 129 19.56 -7.47 -11.99
N ILE A 130 18.96 -6.57 -11.20
CA ILE A 130 17.57 -6.66 -10.76
C ILE A 130 16.72 -5.76 -11.67
N PRO A 131 15.66 -6.27 -12.31
CA PRO A 131 14.74 -5.42 -13.06
C PRO A 131 14.03 -4.47 -12.09
N SER A 132 14.16 -3.17 -12.34
CA SER A 132 13.36 -2.15 -11.67
C SER A 132 11.93 -2.25 -12.16
N VAL A 133 10.94 -2.19 -11.26
CA VAL A 133 9.56 -2.11 -11.68
C VAL A 133 9.32 -0.74 -12.32
N VAL A 134 9.22 -0.71 -13.65
CA VAL A 134 8.93 0.52 -14.39
C VAL A 134 7.50 0.90 -14.06
N THR A 135 7.33 2.03 -13.37
CA THR A 135 6.00 2.59 -13.15
C THR A 135 5.60 3.23 -14.46
N THR A 136 4.66 2.63 -15.20
CA THR A 136 4.05 3.28 -16.36
C THR A 136 3.27 4.50 -15.88
N THR A 137 3.95 5.62 -15.69
CA THR A 137 3.31 6.93 -15.76
C THR A 137 3.23 7.25 -17.25
N GLY A 138 2.02 7.26 -17.80
CA GLY A 138 1.78 7.70 -19.16
C GLY A 138 2.33 9.10 -19.36
N THR A 139 3.42 9.20 -20.11
CA THR A 139 3.76 10.35 -20.92
C THR A 139 3.99 9.77 -22.30
N GLY A 140 3.14 10.17 -23.25
CA GLY A 140 3.20 9.70 -24.61
C GLY A 140 4.51 10.12 -25.25
N ASP A 141 5.31 9.13 -25.62
CA ASP A 141 6.30 9.26 -26.67
C ASP A 141 5.66 8.60 -27.90
N ILE A 142 5.16 9.44 -28.81
CA ILE A 142 4.90 9.08 -30.21
C ILE A 142 6.19 9.45 -30.97
N PRO A 143 6.64 8.61 -31.94
CA PRO A 143 7.99 8.62 -32.54
C PRO A 143 8.47 9.95 -33.11
#